data_AF-B1TFW2-F1
#
_entry.id   AF-B1TFW2-F1
#
_cell.length_a   1.000
_cell.length_b   1.000
_cell.length_c   1.000
_cell.angle_alpha   90.00
_cell.angle_beta   90.00
_cell.angle_gamma   90.00
#
_symmetry.space_group_name_H-M   'P 1'
#
loop_
_entity.id
_entity.type
_entity.pdbx_description
1 polymer ?
#
loop_
_entity_poly.entity_id
_entity_poly.type
_entity_poly.pdbx_seq_one_letter_code
_entity_poly.pdbx_strand_id
1 'polypeptide(L)'
;MWTQVVSRAGEPRFMLTPPADPRMLRRTRFLRSPLVHPSVMLRIDAVREVGNYRAKYRAAEDLDLFLRLMQRYDCANLPELGLYYELNEGGISATRRRRQLISTLSLLLRHFNALNPYDWAGLAKNLLHFVTPYRTLQRIKQTLFAARPSA
;
A
#
# COMPACT_ATOMS: atom_id res chain seq x y z
N MET A 1 0.32 -10.49 -5.74
CA MET A 1 -0.66 -10.74 -6.82
C MET A 1 -1.50 -9.49 -7.01
N TRP A 2 -2.24 -9.37 -8.11
CA TRP A 2 -3.28 -8.33 -8.22
C TRP A 2 -4.48 -8.69 -7.36
N THR A 3 -5.23 -7.66 -6.95
CA THR A 3 -6.29 -7.82 -5.96
C THR A 3 -7.54 -7.06 -6.38
N GLN A 4 -8.66 -7.76 -6.49
CA GLN A 4 -9.97 -7.17 -6.68
C GLN A 4 -10.51 -6.73 -5.32
N VAL A 5 -10.67 -5.42 -5.12
CA VAL A 5 -11.34 -4.92 -3.93
C VAL A 5 -12.84 -5.00 -4.14
N VAL A 6 -13.55 -5.57 -3.17
CA VAL A 6 -15.00 -5.81 -3.20
C VAL A 6 -15.71 -5.16 -2.01
N SER A 7 -17.01 -4.92 -2.14
CA SER A 7 -17.87 -4.57 -1.01
C SER A 7 -18.14 -5.79 -0.11
N ARG A 8 -18.80 -5.58 1.04
CA ARG A 8 -19.30 -6.68 1.89
C ARG A 8 -20.27 -7.62 1.16
N ALA A 9 -20.97 -7.11 0.15
CA ALA A 9 -21.86 -7.92 -0.69
C ALA A 9 -21.11 -8.62 -1.84
N GLY A 10 -19.77 -8.51 -1.91
CA GLY A 10 -18.95 -9.09 -2.97
C GLY A 10 -18.88 -8.26 -4.25
N GLU A 11 -19.51 -7.08 -4.31
CA GLU A 11 -19.53 -6.25 -5.52
C GLU A 11 -18.14 -5.67 -5.82
N PRO A 12 -17.62 -5.79 -7.05
CA PRO A 12 -16.37 -5.16 -7.46
C PRO A 12 -16.40 -3.64 -7.24
N ARG A 13 -15.34 -3.10 -6.62
CA ARG A 13 -15.15 -1.65 -6.46
C ARG A 13 -14.02 -1.13 -7.33
N PHE A 14 -12.82 -1.68 -7.18
CA PHE A 14 -11.64 -1.33 -7.98
C PHE A 14 -10.58 -2.42 -7.86
N MET A 15 -9.60 -2.42 -8.77
CA MET A 15 -8.51 -3.39 -8.77
C MET A 15 -7.18 -2.74 -8.35
N LEU A 16 -6.44 -3.42 -7.50
CA LEU A 16 -5.08 -3.06 -7.14
C LEU A 16 -4.11 -3.82 -8.05
N THR A 17 -3.42 -3.07 -8.90
CA THR A 17 -2.41 -3.58 -9.85
C THR A 17 -1.03 -2.95 -9.56
N PRO A 18 -0.38 -3.31 -8.44
CA PRO A 18 1.00 -2.88 -8.22
C PRO A 18 1.91 -3.46 -9.31
N PRO A 19 3.03 -2.79 -9.63
CA PRO A 19 3.97 -3.26 -10.65
C PRO A 19 4.46 -4.69 -10.35
N ALA A 20 4.52 -5.52 -11.40
CA ALA A 20 5.09 -6.87 -11.34
C ALA A 20 6.62 -6.84 -11.35
N ASP A 21 7.21 -5.92 -12.13
CA ASP A 21 8.66 -5.73 -12.22
C ASP A 21 9.26 -5.29 -10.88
N PRO A 22 10.25 -6.03 -10.33
CA PRO A 22 10.91 -5.70 -9.07
C PRO A 22 11.54 -4.30 -9.04
N ARG A 23 12.06 -3.81 -10.17
CA ARG A 23 12.70 -2.49 -10.23
C ARG A 23 11.65 -1.40 -10.09
N MET A 24 10.57 -1.48 -10.86
CA MET A 24 9.45 -0.54 -10.76
C MET A 24 8.75 -0.60 -9.40
N LEU A 25 8.62 -1.80 -8.83
CA LEU A 25 8.08 -1.99 -7.49
C LEU A 25 8.92 -1.24 -6.44
N ARG A 26 10.25 -1.41 -6.47
CA ARG A 26 11.19 -0.66 -5.63
C ARG A 26 11.19 0.83 -5.90
N ARG A 27 10.91 1.29 -7.11
CA ARG A 27 10.80 2.72 -7.37
C ARG A 27 9.50 3.30 -6.83
N THR A 28 8.41 2.53 -6.82
CA THR A 28 7.07 3.03 -6.47
C THR A 28 6.62 2.70 -5.04
N ARG A 29 7.46 2.08 -4.20
CA ARG A 29 7.08 1.52 -2.87
C ARG A 29 6.42 2.47 -1.87
N PHE A 30 6.56 3.78 -2.02
CA PHE A 30 5.91 4.78 -1.15
C PHE A 30 4.70 5.47 -1.78
N LEU A 31 4.44 5.25 -3.08
CA LEU A 31 3.25 5.80 -3.74
C LEU A 31 1.99 5.03 -3.41
N ARG A 32 2.10 3.72 -3.29
CA ARG A 32 1.03 2.78 -2.99
C ARG A 32 1.62 1.63 -2.18
N SER A 33 0.78 0.84 -1.51
CA SER A 33 1.28 -0.38 -0.87
C SER A 33 1.95 -1.24 -1.95
N PRO A 34 3.23 -1.61 -1.79
CA PRO A 34 3.96 -2.30 -2.84
C PRO A 34 3.45 -3.75 -3.01
N LEU A 35 3.12 -4.40 -1.90
CA LEU A 35 2.68 -5.78 -1.86
C LEU A 35 1.37 -5.82 -1.06
N VAL A 36 0.35 -6.48 -1.61
CA VAL A 36 -0.91 -6.67 -0.89
C VAL A 36 -0.71 -7.78 0.15
N HIS A 37 -0.58 -7.38 1.41
CA HIS A 37 -0.16 -8.24 2.54
C HIS A 37 -0.80 -9.64 2.59
N PRO A 38 -2.14 -9.80 2.53
CA PRO A 38 -2.77 -11.14 2.59
C PRO A 38 -2.46 -12.05 1.39
N SER A 39 -1.85 -11.52 0.33
CA SER A 39 -1.45 -12.28 -0.87
C SER A 39 0.04 -12.62 -0.91
N VAL A 40 0.83 -12.23 0.09
CA VAL A 40 2.28 -12.37 0.06
C VAL A 40 2.70 -13.76 0.51
N MET A 41 3.54 -14.40 -0.29
CA MET A 41 4.32 -15.58 0.10
C MET A 41 5.77 -15.16 0.35
N LEU A 42 6.37 -15.64 1.44
CA LEU A 42 7.71 -15.24 1.87
C LEU A 42 8.59 -16.45 2.11
N ARG A 43 9.85 -16.38 1.66
CA ARG A 43 10.87 -17.36 2.06
C ARG A 43 11.25 -17.13 3.52
N ILE A 44 11.15 -18.18 4.33
CA ILE A 44 11.39 -18.13 5.78
C ILE A 44 12.79 -17.59 6.09
N ASP A 45 13.82 -18.11 5.42
CA ASP A 45 15.20 -17.71 5.68
C ASP A 45 15.45 -16.23 5.39
N ALA A 46 14.90 -15.71 4.28
CA ALA A 46 15.01 -14.30 3.93
C ALA A 46 14.33 -13.39 4.98
N VAL A 47 13.15 -13.79 5.48
CA VAL A 47 12.42 -13.03 6.52
C VAL A 47 13.19 -13.03 7.84
N ARG A 48 13.74 -14.17 8.25
CA ARG A 48 14.58 -14.29 9.45
C ARG A 48 15.84 -13.44 9.33
N GLU A 49 16.50 -13.50 8.18
CA GLU A 49 17.73 -12.79 7.90
C GLU A 49 17.55 -11.26 7.95
N VAL A 50 16.40 -10.72 7.52
CA VAL A 50 16.11 -9.28 7.67
C VAL A 50 15.53 -8.89 9.03
N GLY A 51 15.24 -9.87 9.90
CA GLY A 51 14.79 -9.66 11.29
C GLY A 51 13.27 -9.57 11.50
N ASN A 52 12.49 -10.33 10.73
CA ASN A 52 11.02 -10.56 10.86
C ASN A 52 10.18 -9.28 11.04
N TYR A 53 8.91 -9.38 11.43
CA TYR A 53 8.05 -8.24 11.77
C TYR A 53 8.53 -7.52 13.04
N ARG A 54 8.40 -6.19 13.05
CA ARG A 54 8.82 -5.33 14.17
C ARG A 54 7.68 -4.42 14.59
N ALA A 55 7.42 -4.33 15.88
CA ALA A 55 6.35 -3.48 16.44
C ALA A 55 6.66 -1.97 16.44
N LYS A 56 7.85 -1.57 15.94
CA LYS A 56 8.31 -0.18 15.91
C LYS A 56 7.39 0.73 15.08
N TYR A 57 6.88 0.22 13.95
CA TYR A 57 6.08 0.97 13.00
C TYR A 57 4.62 0.50 13.02
N ARG A 58 3.90 0.82 14.11
CA ARG A 58 2.53 0.32 14.32
C ARG A 58 1.60 0.65 13.14
N ALA A 59 0.79 -0.32 12.73
CA ALA A 59 -0.10 -0.28 11.56
C ALA A 59 0.60 -0.11 10.19
N ALA A 60 1.92 -0.30 10.15
CA ALA A 60 2.76 -0.33 8.94
C ALA A 60 3.92 -1.33 9.09
N GLU A 61 3.72 -2.37 9.92
CA GLU A 61 4.72 -3.39 10.24
C GLU A 61 5.10 -4.21 9.00
N ASP A 62 4.13 -4.40 8.10
CA ASP A 62 4.27 -5.05 6.81
C ASP A 62 5.17 -4.25 5.87
N LEU A 63 4.94 -2.93 5.75
CA LEU A 63 5.77 -2.06 4.93
C LEU A 63 7.22 -2.04 5.44
N ASP A 64 7.45 -1.96 6.75
CA ASP A 64 8.80 -2.04 7.32
C ASP A 64 9.52 -3.34 6.93
N LEU A 65 8.82 -4.48 6.99
CA LEU A 65 9.38 -5.76 6.56
C LEU A 65 9.70 -5.75 5.06
N PHE A 66 8.77 -5.30 4.23
CA PHE A 66 8.97 -5.28 2.77
C PHE A 66 10.12 -4.38 2.35
N LEU A 67 10.28 -3.22 2.99
CA LEU A 67 11.42 -2.32 2.74
C LEU A 67 12.76 -2.98 3.05
N ARG A 68 12.86 -3.69 4.18
CA ARG A 68 14.08 -4.42 4.55
C ARG A 68 14.36 -5.59 3.61
N LEU A 69 13.32 -6.31 3.18
CA LEU A 69 13.46 -7.37 2.15
C LEU A 69 13.96 -6.78 0.84
N MET A 70 13.37 -5.67 0.37
CA MET A 70 13.75 -5.02 -0.89
C MET A 70 15.17 -4.44 -0.91
N GLN A 71 15.79 -4.23 0.25
CA GLN A 71 17.20 -3.83 0.35
C GLN A 71 18.16 -4.98 0.03
N ARG A 72 17.73 -6.25 0.17
CA ARG A 72 18.61 -7.42 0.04
C ARG A 72 18.16 -8.40 -1.04
N TYR A 73 16.88 -8.40 -1.39
CA TYR A 73 16.30 -9.32 -2.35
C TYR A 73 15.36 -8.60 -3.32
N ASP A 74 15.10 -9.25 -4.45
CA ASP A 74 14.01 -8.86 -5.33
C ASP A 74 12.67 -9.28 -4.73
N CYS A 75 11.69 -8.40 -4.86
CA CYS A 75 10.30 -8.66 -4.56
C CYS A 75 9.51 -8.43 -5.85
N ALA A 76 8.54 -9.29 -6.14
CA ALA A 76 7.72 -9.20 -7.35
C ALA A 76 6.25 -9.42 -7.00
N ASN A 77 5.37 -8.80 -7.79
CA ASN A 77 3.97 -9.19 -7.83
C ASN A 77 3.75 -10.10 -9.04
N LEU A 78 2.97 -11.17 -8.87
CA LEU A 78 2.44 -11.90 -10.02
C LEU A 78 1.36 -11.04 -10.70
N PRO A 79 1.40 -10.86 -12.03
CA PRO A 79 0.46 -10.04 -12.80
C PRO A 79 -0.88 -10.77 -13.04
N GLU A 80 -1.41 -11.38 -11.99
CA GLU A 80 -2.59 -12.24 -12.02
C GLU A 80 -3.52 -11.86 -10.87
N LEU A 81 -4.83 -11.95 -11.10
CA LEU A 81 -5.82 -11.78 -10.05
C LEU A 81 -5.77 -12.99 -9.11
N GLY A 82 -5.30 -12.79 -7.88
CA GLY A 82 -5.16 -13.87 -6.90
C GLY A 82 -5.86 -13.62 -5.57
N LEU A 83 -6.58 -12.50 -5.43
CA LEU A 83 -7.23 -12.14 -4.18
C LEU A 83 -8.46 -11.28 -4.41
N TYR A 84 -9.55 -11.61 -3.73
CA TYR A 84 -10.67 -10.72 -3.48
C TYR A 84 -10.53 -10.15 -2.07
N TYR A 85 -10.47 -8.82 -1.95
CA TYR A 85 -10.27 -8.13 -0.68
C TYR A 85 -11.51 -7.32 -0.32
N GLU A 86 -12.18 -7.68 0.77
CA GLU A 86 -13.33 -6.95 1.26
C GLU A 86 -12.92 -5.59 1.86
N LEU A 87 -13.50 -4.51 1.34
CA LEU A 87 -13.36 -3.19 1.92
C LEU A 87 -14.27 -3.05 3.15
N ASN A 88 -13.70 -3.28 4.33
CA ASN A 88 -14.38 -3.07 5.60
C ASN A 88 -14.09 -1.66 6.16
N GLU A 89 -15.09 -0.78 6.16
CA GLU A 89 -14.98 0.60 6.67
C GLU A 89 -14.75 0.67 8.20
N GLY A 90 -15.04 -0.41 8.94
CA GLY A 90 -14.68 -0.56 10.35
C GLY A 90 -13.30 -1.20 10.59
N GLY A 91 -12.59 -1.57 9.53
CA GLY A 91 -11.32 -2.30 9.60
C GLY A 91 -10.15 -1.46 10.12
N ILE A 92 -9.02 -2.14 10.37
CA ILE A 92 -7.79 -1.52 10.90
C ILE A 92 -7.32 -0.35 10.02
N SER A 93 -7.41 -0.48 8.69
CA SER A 93 -6.99 0.57 7.76
C SER A 93 -7.82 1.85 7.85
N ALA A 94 -9.10 1.75 8.24
CA ALA A 94 -9.97 2.90 8.43
C ALA A 94 -9.80 3.49 9.84
N THR A 95 -9.74 2.64 10.87
CA THR A 95 -9.72 3.05 12.28
C THR A 95 -8.34 3.52 12.76
N ARG A 96 -7.24 2.99 12.20
CA ARG A 96 -5.85 3.32 12.60
C ARG A 96 -5.10 4.16 11.59
N ARG A 97 -5.80 4.78 10.64
CA ARG A 97 -5.23 5.54 9.51
C ARG A 97 -4.17 6.55 9.92
N ARG A 98 -4.42 7.37 10.95
CA ARG A 98 -3.44 8.38 11.41
C ARG A 98 -2.13 7.74 11.88
N ARG A 99 -2.22 6.61 12.60
CA ARG A 99 -1.04 5.87 13.07
C ARG A 99 -0.28 5.26 11.90
N GLN A 100 -0.99 4.65 10.95
CA GLN A 100 -0.40 4.11 9.72
C GLN A 100 0.32 5.20 8.93
N LEU A 101 -0.29 6.39 8.76
CA LEU A 101 0.32 7.52 8.06
C LEU A 101 1.60 7.99 8.74
N ILE A 102 1.60 8.17 10.07
CA ILE A 102 2.81 8.56 10.81
C ILE A 102 3.92 7.52 10.62
N SER A 103 3.61 6.23 10.82
CA SER A 103 4.59 5.14 10.64
C SER A 103 5.12 5.08 9.20
N THR A 104 4.25 5.25 8.21
CA THR A 104 4.61 5.27 6.78
C THR A 104 5.52 6.45 6.46
N LEU A 105 5.23 7.65 6.98
CA LEU A 105 6.08 8.82 6.81
C LEU A 105 7.45 8.63 7.48
N SER A 106 7.50 8.06 8.68
CA SER A 106 8.78 7.73 9.33
C SER A 106 9.62 6.74 8.52
N LEU A 107 8.98 5.72 7.93
CA LEU A 107 9.64 4.78 7.02
C LEU A 107 10.10 5.45 5.72
N LEU A 108 9.25 6.30 5.14
CA LEU A 108 9.55 7.05 3.94
C LEU A 108 10.78 7.92 4.13
N LEU A 109 10.81 8.74 5.19
CA LEU A 109 11.95 9.62 5.50
C LEU A 109 13.23 8.83 5.74
N ARG A 110 13.13 7.67 6.41
CA ARG A 110 14.28 6.79 6.67
C ARG A 110 14.87 6.16 5.41
N HIS A 111 14.04 5.83 4.43
CA HIS A 111 14.44 5.16 3.19
C HIS A 111 14.34 6.09 1.97
N PHE A 112 14.33 7.40 2.20
CA PHE A 112 14.10 8.40 1.18
C PHE A 112 15.26 8.42 0.19
N ASN A 113 14.95 8.38 -1.09
CA ASN A 113 15.91 8.57 -2.16
C ASN A 113 15.53 9.81 -2.97
N ALA A 114 16.31 10.87 -2.82
CA ALA A 114 16.07 12.14 -3.50
C ALA A 114 16.14 12.05 -5.03
N LEU A 115 16.88 11.07 -5.57
CA LEU A 115 16.97 10.80 -7.00
C LEU A 115 15.76 10.04 -7.55
N ASN A 116 14.90 9.51 -6.68
CA ASN A 116 13.71 8.80 -7.09
C ASN A 116 12.48 9.74 -7.04
N PRO A 117 11.94 10.22 -8.17
CA PRO A 117 10.82 11.16 -8.19
C PRO A 117 9.55 10.62 -7.53
N TYR A 118 9.39 9.30 -7.47
CA TYR A 118 8.25 8.66 -6.81
C TYR A 118 8.28 8.77 -5.28
N ASP A 119 9.45 9.00 -4.68
CA ASP A 119 9.56 9.25 -3.23
C ASP A 119 8.98 10.62 -2.89
N TRP A 120 9.29 11.63 -3.71
CA TRP A 120 8.72 12.96 -3.62
C TRP A 120 7.20 12.94 -3.75
N ALA A 121 6.69 12.25 -4.77
CA ALA A 121 5.25 12.08 -4.95
C ALA A 121 4.60 11.27 -3.80
N GLY A 122 5.30 10.28 -3.25
CA GLY A 122 4.86 9.54 -2.05
C GLY A 122 4.78 10.44 -0.82
N LEU A 123 5.78 11.29 -0.61
CA LEU A 123 5.83 12.26 0.48
C LEU A 123 4.67 13.26 0.35
N ALA A 124 4.52 13.89 -0.81
CA ALA A 124 3.46 14.84 -1.10
C ALA A 124 2.06 14.22 -0.87
N LYS A 125 1.85 12.99 -1.35
CA LYS A 125 0.60 12.24 -1.14
C LYS A 125 0.31 12.00 0.35
N ASN A 126 1.31 11.56 1.12
CA ASN A 126 1.13 11.28 2.55
C ASN A 126 0.89 12.57 3.36
N LEU A 127 1.54 13.68 2.99
CA LEU A 127 1.27 15.01 3.57
C LEU A 127 -0.14 15.49 3.22
N LEU A 128 -0.58 15.34 1.96
CA LEU A 128 -1.93 15.70 1.55
C LEU A 128 -2.99 14.92 2.34
N HIS A 129 -2.79 13.62 2.58
CA HIS A 129 -3.66 12.79 3.41
C HIS A 129 -3.69 13.20 4.89
N PHE A 130 -2.71 13.97 5.36
CA PHE A 130 -2.68 14.54 6.71
C PHE A 130 -3.56 15.79 6.81
N VAL A 131 -3.61 16.59 5.73
CA VAL A 131 -4.32 17.87 5.68
C VAL A 131 -5.77 17.70 5.21
N THR A 132 -6.05 16.69 4.39
CA THR A 132 -7.41 16.44 3.87
C THR A 132 -8.25 15.63 4.86
N PRO A 133 -9.37 16.18 5.37
CA PRO A 133 -10.31 15.41 6.17
C PRO A 133 -10.82 14.22 5.34
N TYR A 134 -10.85 13.02 5.94
CA TYR A 134 -11.23 11.80 5.23
C TYR A 134 -12.59 11.91 4.52
N ARG A 135 -13.54 12.64 5.12
CA ARG A 135 -14.87 12.90 4.55
C ARG A 135 -14.81 13.67 3.23
N THR A 136 -13.85 14.57 3.05
CA THR A 136 -13.66 15.34 1.81
C THR A 136 -13.08 14.45 0.71
N LEU A 137 -12.10 13.60 1.03
CA LEU A 137 -11.54 12.62 0.09
C LEU A 137 -12.56 11.57 -0.35
N GLN A 138 -13.43 11.11 0.55
CA GLN A 138 -14.49 10.16 0.23
C GLN A 138 -15.53 10.79 -0.69
N ARG A 139 -15.93 12.06 -0.44
CA ARG A 139 -16.83 12.82 -1.32
C ARG A 139 -16.23 13.03 -2.71
N ILE A 140 -14.94 13.38 -2.80
CA ILE A 140 -14.24 13.57 -4.08
C ILE A 140 -14.11 12.24 -4.85
N LYS A 141 -13.77 11.14 -4.17
CA LYS A 141 -13.75 9.81 -4.82
C LYS A 141 -15.15 9.38 -5.27
N GLN A 142 -16.18 9.63 -4.47
CA GLN A 142 -17.55 9.29 -4.84
C GLN A 142 -18.05 10.13 -6.03
N THR A 143 -17.60 11.37 -6.19
CA THR A 143 -17.96 12.21 -7.35
C THR A 143 -17.13 11.91 -8.59
N LEU A 144 -15.83 11.62 -8.45
CA LEU A 144 -14.96 11.26 -9.59
C LEU A 144 -15.20 9.84 -10.11
N PHE A 145 -15.66 8.92 -9.25
CA PHE A 145 -15.95 7.54 -9.61
C PHE A 145 -17.46 7.21 -9.58
N ALA A 146 -18.34 8.19 -9.34
CA ALA A 146 -19.73 8.08 -9.73
C ALA A 146 -19.77 8.00 -11.25
N ALA A 147 -20.20 6.84 -11.74
CA ALA A 147 -20.26 6.44 -13.13
C ALA A 147 -20.39 7.59 -14.14
N ARG A 148 -19.46 7.67 -15.09
CA ARG A 148 -19.86 8.07 -16.45
C ARG A 148 -20.95 7.09 -16.87
N PRO A 149 -22.14 7.55 -17.28
CA PRO A 149 -23.17 6.64 -17.76
C PRO A 149 -22.59 5.83 -18.92
N SER A 150 -22.77 4.51 -18.85
CA SER A 150 -22.62 3.63 -20.00
C SER A 150 -23.53 4.15 -21.11
N ALA A 151 -22.97 4.38 -22.30
CA ALA A 151 -23.76 4.49 -23.51
C ALA A 151 -24.45 3.14 -23.82
#